data_AF-A0A9E3A8P3-F1
#
_entry.id   AF-A0A9E3A8P3-F1
#
_cell.length_a   1.000
_cell.length_b   1.000
_cell.length_c   1.000
_cell.angle_alpha   90.00
_cell.angle_beta   90.00
_cell.angle_gamma   90.00
#
_symmetry.space_group_name_H-M   'P 1'
#
loop_
_entity.id
_entity.type
_entity.pdbx_description
1 polymer ?
#
loop_
_entity_poly.entity_id
_entity_poly.type
_entity_poly.pdbx_seq_one_letter_code
_entity_poly.pdbx_strand_id
1 'polypeptide(L)' 'SITVFLNDCKARFSYPDGHREEFEAKAGQVVHMDAFVHDPVNLGEAFEAIQVELKK' A
#
# COMPACT_ATOMS: atom_id res chain seq x y z
N SER A 1 3.16 -0.93 -10.33
CA SER A 1 3.20 -2.21 -9.60
C SER A 1 1.80 -2.79 -9.52
N ILE A 2 1.71 -4.10 -9.29
CA ILE A 2 0.46 -4.77 -8.89
C ILE A 2 0.66 -5.26 -7.46
N THR A 3 -0.23 -4.87 -6.54
CA THR A 3 -0.19 -5.31 -5.14
C THR A 3 -1.40 -6.17 -4.85
N VAL A 4 -1.17 -7.36 -4.29
CA VAL A 4 -2.19 -8.28 -3.80
C VAL A 4 -2.15 -8.27 -2.27
N PHE A 5 -3.23 -7.85 -1.63
CA PHE A 5 -3.33 -7.80 -0.17
C PHE A 5 -3.75 -9.18 0.38
N LEU A 6 -3.01 -9.72 1.34
CA LEU A 6 -3.25 -11.07 1.88
C LEU A 6 -4.22 -11.05 3.07
N ASN A 7 -4.33 -9.91 3.74
CA ASN A 7 -5.24 -9.67 4.86
C ASN A 7 -5.92 -8.30 4.74
N ASP A 8 -6.90 -8.04 5.60
CA ASP A 8 -7.47 -6.70 5.76
C ASP A 8 -6.40 -5.77 6.31
N CYS A 9 -6.14 -4.67 5.60
CA CYS A 9 -5.04 -3.77 5.88
C CYS A 9 -5.56 -2.36 6.18
N LYS A 10 -4.90 -1.70 7.13
CA LYS A 10 -5.00 -0.25 7.33
C LYS A 10 -3.61 0.35 7.45
N ALA A 11 -3.31 1.33 6.62
CA ALA A 11 -2.01 2.00 6.58
C ALA A 11 -2.18 3.51 6.47
N ARG A 12 -1.12 4.25 6.79
CA ARG A 12 -0.98 5.66 6.45
C ARG A 12 0.23 5.86 5.57
N PHE A 13 0.05 6.54 4.46
CA PHE A 13 1.14 6.95 3.59
C PHE A 13 1.45 8.42 3.81
N SER A 14 2.73 8.73 4.03
CA SER A 14 3.22 10.11 4.04
C SER A 14 3.96 10.39 2.74
N TYR A 15 3.75 11.57 2.18
CA TYR A 15 4.30 12.00 0.90
C TYR A 15 5.37 13.08 1.06
N PRO A 16 6.26 13.28 0.08
CA PRO A 16 7.34 14.28 0.16
C PRO A 16 6.86 15.73 0.33
N ASP A 17 5.64 16.03 -0.10
CA ASP A 17 4.99 17.34 0.06
C ASP A 17 4.39 17.56 1.47
N GLY A 18 4.51 16.57 2.35
CA GLY A 18 3.94 16.58 3.70
C GLY A 18 2.49 16.12 3.77
N HIS A 19 1.84 15.83 2.63
CA HIS A 19 0.51 15.22 2.60
C HIS A 19 0.53 13.85 3.25
N ARG A 20 -0.60 13.47 3.86
CA ARG A 20 -0.81 12.15 4.45
C ARG A 20 -2.19 11.65 4.08
N GLU A 21 -2.27 10.37 3.72
CA GLU A 21 -3.55 9.71 3.52
C GLU A 21 -3.61 8.40 4.30
N GLU A 22 -4.81 8.05 4.76
CA GLU A 22 -5.09 6.71 5.25
C GLU A 22 -5.60 5.86 4.09
N PHE A 23 -5.09 4.65 4.04
CA PHE A 23 -5.39 3.65 3.04
C PHE A 23 -5.95 2.40 3.73
N GLU A 24 -7.05 1.89 3.21
CA GLU A 24 -7.64 0.63 3.64
C GLU A 24 -7.75 -0.31 2.45
N ALA A 25 -7.39 -1.57 2.66
CA ALA A 25 -7.57 -2.64 1.69
C ALA A 25 -8.19 -3.87 2.34
N LYS A 26 -8.91 -4.66 1.54
CA LYS A 26 -9.48 -5.94 1.96
C LYS A 26 -8.60 -7.11 1.54
N ALA A 27 -8.68 -8.19 2.30
CA ALA A 27 -8.04 -9.46 1.92
C ALA A 27 -8.47 -9.87 0.49
N GLY A 28 -7.50 -10.20 -0.35
CA GLY A 28 -7.69 -10.54 -1.77
C GLY A 28 -7.85 -9.36 -2.72
N GLN A 29 -7.88 -8.11 -2.22
CA GLN A 29 -7.93 -6.94 -3.08
C GLN A 29 -6.63 -6.83 -3.91
N VAL A 30 -6.79 -6.47 -5.18
CA VAL A 30 -5.68 -6.23 -6.11
C VAL A 30 -5.70 -4.77 -6.53
N VAL A 31 -4.58 -4.08 -6.37
CA VAL A 31 -4.43 -2.66 -6.72
C VAL A 31 -3.28 -2.49 -7.70
N HIS A 32 -3.52 -1.72 -8.77
CA HIS A 32 -2.46 -1.21 -9.64
C HIS A 32 -2.07 0.20 -9.19
N MET A 33 -0.77 0.47 -9.10
CA MET A 33 -0.24 1.79 -8.78
C MET A 33 0.90 2.13 -9.72
N ASP A 34 0.98 3.38 -10.16
CA ASP A 34 2.17 3.88 -10.85
C ASP A 34 3.36 3.97 -9.88
N ALA A 35 4.54 4.36 -10.37
CA ALA A 35 5.69 4.58 -9.49
C ALA A 35 5.55 5.94 -8.76
N PHE A 36 5.64 5.93 -7.43
CA PHE A 36 5.57 7.13 -6.59
C PHE A 36 6.38 6.93 -5.30
N VAL A 37 6.75 8.04 -4.65
CA VAL A 37 7.50 8.02 -3.38
C VAL A 37 6.52 8.18 -2.23
N HIS A 38 6.63 7.29 -1.24
CA HIS A 38 5.81 7.31 -0.03
C HIS A 38 6.58 6.68 1.14
N ASP A 39 6.17 7.02 2.36
CA ASP A 39 6.62 6.40 3.61
C ASP A 39 5.42 5.74 4.31
N PRO A 40 5.29 4.40 4.25
CA PRO A 40 4.13 3.69 4.76
C PRO A 40 4.28 3.31 6.25
N VAL A 41 3.21 3.54 7.03
CA VAL A 41 3.09 3.10 8.42
C VAL A 41 1.88 2.18 8.55
N ASN A 42 2.07 0.98 9.12
CA ASN A 42 0.97 0.08 9.48
C ASN A 42 0.19 0.67 10.68
N LEU A 43 -1.12 0.83 10.51
CA LEU A 43 -2.04 1.30 11.55
C LEU A 43 -2.95 0.17 12.10
N GLY A 44 -2.92 -1.01 11.47
CA GLY A 44 -3.64 -2.19 11.89
C GLY A 44 -2.78 -3.16 12.70
N GLU A 45 -3.30 -4.37 12.89
CA GLU A 45 -2.58 -5.45 13.58
C GLU A 45 -1.42 -5.99 12.74
N ALA A 46 -1.67 -6.29 11.46
CA ALA A 46 -0.68 -6.78 10.50
C ALA A 46 -0.94 -6.20 9.10
N PHE A 47 0.12 -6.01 8.32
CA PHE A 47 0.04 -5.60 6.91
C PHE A 47 0.81 -6.62 6.07
N GLU A 48 0.09 -7.43 5.30
CA GLU A 48 0.68 -8.50 4.50
C GLU A 48 0.26 -8.33 3.03
N ALA A 49 1.24 -8.21 2.14
CA ALA A 49 0.99 -8.04 0.72
C ALA A 49 2.09 -8.68 -0.13
N ILE A 50 1.70 -9.09 -1.34
CA ILE A 50 2.64 -9.44 -2.40
C ILE A 50 2.65 -8.27 -3.37
N GLN A 51 3.80 -7.60 -3.50
CA GLN A 51 4.02 -6.53 -4.47
C GLN A 51 4.81 -7.04 -5.66
N VAL A 52 4.21 -6.94 -6.85
CA VAL A 52 4.82 -7.31 -8.12
C VAL A 52 5.23 -6.03 -8.84
N GLU A 53 6.53 -5.87 -9.04
CA GLU A 53 7.10 -4.75 -9.79
C GLU A 53 7.49 -5.20 -11.19
N LEU A 54 6.90 -4.55 -12.19
CA LEU A 54 7.21 -4.81 -13.59
C LEU A 54 8.50 -4.08 -13.93
N LYS A 55 9.41 -4.80 -14.61
CA LYS A 55 10.61 -4.18 -15.19
C LYS A 55 10.20 -3.21 -16.30
N LYS A 56 10.97 -2.14 -16.44
CA LYS A 56 10.89 -1.24 -17.60
C LYS A 56 11.74 -1.77 -18.74
#